data_AF-A0A4S3J0H1-F1
#
_entry.id   AF-A0A4S3J0H1-F1
#
_cell.length_a   1.000
_cell.length_b   1.000
_cell.length_c   1.000
_cell.angle_alpha   90.00
_cell.angle_beta   90.00
_cell.angle_gamma   90.00
#
_symmetry.space_group_name_H-M   'P 1'
#
loop_
_entity.id
_entity.type
_entity.pdbx_description
1 polymer ?
#
loop_
_entity_poly.entity_id
_entity_poly.type
_entity_poly.pdbx_seq_one_letter_code
_entity_poly.pdbx_strand_id
1 'polypeptide(L)' 'MADALISLQGGIKVLEEKSPNKRVGRPEDIAGLVVFLSSRAASHLNGAVLITDGGAHLKGRL' A
#
# COMPACT_ATOMS: atom_id res chain seq x y z
N MET A 1 7.24 -6.69 -14.76
CA MET A 1 8.29 -7.17 -13.81
C MET A 1 7.67 -7.62 -12.48
N ALA A 2 6.65 -6.93 -11.96
CA ALA A 2 5.91 -7.38 -10.78
C ALA A 2 5.14 -8.70 -11.01
N ASP A 3 4.58 -8.91 -12.20
CA ASP A 3 3.74 -10.09 -12.50
C ASP A 3 4.46 -11.42 -12.26
N ALA A 4 5.72 -11.54 -12.70
CA ALA A 4 6.51 -12.74 -12.48
C ALA A 4 6.75 -13.01 -10.98
N LEU A 5 7.00 -11.97 -10.19
CA LEU A 5 7.17 -12.09 -8.74
C LEU A 5 5.86 -12.46 -8.04
N ILE A 6 4.75 -11.88 -8.48
CA ILE A 6 3.40 -12.18 -7.97
C ILE A 6 3.09 -13.65 -8.23
N SER A 7 3.37 -14.17 -9.43
CA SER A 7 3.20 -15.58 -9.76
C SER A 7 4.04 -16.49 -8.86
N LEU A 8 5.32 -16.16 -8.63
CA LEU A 8 6.20 -16.91 -7.73
C LEU A 8 5.72 -16.90 -6.26
N GLN A 9 4.96 -15.88 -5.84
CA GLN A 9 4.40 -15.77 -4.49
C GLN A 9 3.03 -16.44 -4.30
N GLY A 10 2.51 -17.11 -5.33
CA GLY A 10 1.21 -17.79 -5.31
C GLY A 10 0.06 -17.02 -5.95
N GLY A 11 0.36 -15.92 -6.67
CA GLY A 11 -0.61 -15.11 -7.38
C GLY A 11 -1.31 -14.06 -6.51
N ILE A 12 -2.15 -13.23 -7.15
CA ILE A 12 -2.79 -12.06 -6.52
C ILE A 12 -3.63 -12.46 -5.31
N LYS A 13 -4.44 -13.51 -5.40
CA LYS A 13 -5.33 -13.94 -4.30
C LYS A 13 -4.58 -14.23 -3.01
N VAL A 14 -3.44 -14.91 -3.10
CA VAL A 14 -2.60 -15.22 -1.93
C VAL A 14 -2.04 -13.94 -1.30
N LEU A 15 -1.68 -12.94 -2.11
CA LEU A 15 -1.22 -11.65 -1.61
C LEU A 15 -2.34 -10.85 -0.96
N GLU A 16 -3.53 -10.87 -1.55
CA GLU A 16 -4.74 -10.26 -0.97
C GLU A 16 -5.03 -10.87 0.40
N GLU A 17 -5.06 -12.20 0.53
CA GLU A 17 -5.30 -12.88 1.80
C GLU A 17 -4.27 -12.52 2.88
N LYS A 18 -3.02 -12.28 2.49
CA LYS A 18 -1.95 -11.86 3.39
C LYS A 18 -2.10 -10.41 3.84
N SER A 19 -2.70 -9.54 3.04
CA SER A 19 -2.97 -8.15 3.39
C SER A 19 -4.08 -8.08 4.46
N PRO A 20 -3.94 -7.30 5.54
CA PRO A 20 -4.98 -7.14 6.55
C PRO A 20 -6.32 -6.66 5.99
N ASN A 21 -6.28 -5.73 5.04
CA ASN A 21 -7.50 -5.23 4.38
C ASN A 21 -7.98 -6.11 3.21
N LYS A 22 -7.38 -7.28 3.00
CA LYS A 22 -7.75 -8.27 1.97
C LYS A 22 -7.67 -7.76 0.53
N ARG A 23 -6.73 -6.85 0.27
CA ARG A 23 -6.55 -6.23 -1.04
C ARG A 23 -5.09 -5.97 -1.35
N VAL A 24 -4.70 -6.19 -2.61
CA VAL A 24 -3.41 -5.75 -3.15
C VAL A 24 -3.51 -4.28 -3.57
N GLY A 25 -2.45 -3.52 -3.29
CA GLY A 25 -2.34 -2.12 -3.69
C GLY A 25 -2.54 -1.95 -5.20
N ARG A 26 -3.23 -0.89 -5.57
CA ARG A 26 -3.41 -0.46 -6.96
C ARG A 26 -2.63 0.84 -7.18
N PRO A 27 -2.23 1.17 -8.42
CA PRO A 27 -1.55 2.43 -8.71
C PRO A 27 -2.27 3.66 -8.16
N GLU A 28 -3.61 3.64 -8.13
CA GLU A 28 -4.46 4.72 -7.65
C GLU A 28 -4.31 4.99 -6.15
N ASP A 29 -3.89 4.00 -5.34
CA ASP A 29 -3.65 4.20 -3.91
C ASP A 29 -2.49 5.19 -3.68
N ILE A 30 -1.44 5.08 -4.49
CA ILE A 30 -0.30 5.99 -4.45
C ILE A 30 -0.67 7.33 -5.10
N ALA A 31 -1.40 7.31 -6.22
CA ALA A 31 -1.86 8.54 -6.85
C ALA A 31 -2.74 9.38 -5.90
N GLY A 32 -3.64 8.75 -5.15
CA GLY A 32 -4.46 9.40 -4.13
C GLY A 32 -3.62 10.03 -3.02
N LEU A 33 -2.60 9.33 -2.52
CA LEU A 33 -1.66 9.88 -1.56
C LEU A 33 -0.90 11.10 -2.11
N VAL A 34 -0.44 11.03 -3.37
CA VAL A 34 0.25 12.16 -4.04
C VAL A 34 -0.68 13.35 -4.19
N VAL A 35 -1.95 13.15 -4.56
CA VAL A 35 -2.95 14.22 -4.64
C VAL A 35 -3.17 14.86 -3.28
N PHE A 36 -3.31 14.06 -2.22
CA PHE A 36 -3.44 14.57 -0.84
C PHE A 36 -2.23 15.42 -0.46
N LEU A 37 -1.02 14.90 -0.67
CA LEU A 37 0.25 15.58 -0.35
C LEU A 37 0.45 16.87 -1.15
N SER A 38 -0.05 16.92 -2.39
CA SER A 38 0.03 18.11 -3.24
C SER A 38 -1.04 19.16 -2.91
N SER A 39 -2.01 18.83 -2.06
CA SER A 39 -3.13 19.71 -1.71
C SER A 39 -2.82 20.59 -0.50
N ARG A 40 -3.67 21.61 -0.27
CA ARG A 40 -3.59 22.45 0.95
C ARG A 40 -3.79 21.66 2.25
N ALA A 41 -4.42 20.49 2.20
CA ALA A 41 -4.64 19.65 3.37
C ALA A 41 -3.32 19.14 3.98
N ALA A 42 -2.25 19.09 3.18
CA ALA A 42 -0.91 18.67 3.61
C ALA A 42 0.05 19.84 3.87
N SER A 43 -0.45 21.08 4.00
CA SER A 43 0.38 22.31 4.02
C SER A 43 1.45 22.39 5.13
N HIS A 44 1.36 21.56 6.17
CA HIS A 44 2.35 21.48 7.23
C HIS A 44 2.97 20.08 7.39
N LEU A 45 2.72 19.17 6.44
CA LEU A 45 3.33 17.84 6.44
C LEU A 45 4.72 17.90 5.81
N ASN A 46 5.75 17.67 6.62
CA ASN A 46 7.13 17.53 6.17
C ASN A 46 7.87 16.53 7.08
N GLY A 47 8.89 15.84 6.55
CA GLY A 47 9.68 14.87 7.32
C GLY A 47 8.93 13.62 7.78
N ALA A 48 7.71 13.39 7.30
CA ALA A 48 6.86 12.27 7.70
C ALA A 48 6.97 11.09 6.74
N VAL A 49 6.89 9.86 7.29
CA VAL A 49 6.71 8.62 6.52
C VAL A 49 5.23 8.24 6.57
N LEU A 50 4.56 8.24 5.42
CA LEU A 50 3.15 7.85 5.29
C LEU A 50 3.05 6.44 4.71
N ILE A 51 2.58 5.50 5.51
CA ILE A 51 2.47 4.09 5.13
C ILE A 51 1.17 3.86 4.35
N THR A 52 1.27 3.26 3.17
CA THR A 52 0.11 2.91 2.29
C THR A 52 0.27 1.48 1.80
N ASP A 53 0.03 0.51 2.69
CA ASP A 53 0.32 -0.92 2.45
C ASP A 53 -0.84 -1.86 2.83
N GLY A 54 -2.05 -1.32 3.04
CA GLY A 54 -3.20 -2.10 3.46
C GLY A 54 -3.15 -2.61 4.90
N GLY A 55 -2.27 -2.03 5.73
CA GLY A 55 -2.12 -2.35 7.14
C GLY A 55 -1.01 -3.37 7.42
N ALA A 56 -0.24 -3.78 6.41
CA ALA A 56 0.80 -4.79 6.54
C ALA A 56 1.87 -4.41 7.58
N HIS A 57 2.20 -3.12 7.72
CA HIS A 57 3.15 -2.62 8.72
C HIS A 57 2.71 -2.88 10.17
N LEU A 58 1.40 -2.82 10.43
CA LEU A 58 0.83 -3.08 11.76
C LEU A 58 0.52 -4.56 11.98
N LYS A 59 0.61 -5.39 10.94
CA LYS A 59 0.40 -6.82 11.03
C LYS A 59 1.58 -7.45 11.77
N GLY A 60 1.53 -7.44 13.10
CA GLY A 60 2.43 -8.20 13.94
C GLY A 60 2.37 -9.70 13.60
N ARG A 61 3.49 -10.40 13.82
CA ARG A 61 3.49 -11.86 13.96
C ARG A 61 3.00 -12.17 15.38
N LEU A 62 1.72 -12.47 15.52
CA LEU A 62 1.22 -13.26 16.65
C LEU A 62 1.27 -14.73 16.26
#